data_AF-A0A9N9BPY3-F1
#
_entry.id   AF-A0A9N9BPY3-F1
#
_cell.length_a   1.000
_cell.length_b   1.000
_cell.length_c   1.000
_cell.angle_alpha   90.00
_cell.angle_beta   90.00
_cell.angle_gamma   90.00
#
_symmetry.space_group_name_H-M   'P 1'
#
loop_
_entity.id
_entity.type
_entity.pdbx_description
1 polymer ?
#
loop_
_entity_poly.entity_id
_entity_poly.type
_entity_poly.pdbx_seq_one_letter_code
_entity_poly.pdbx_strand_id
1 'polypeptide(L)'
;MAQRPIILFKIPCRRYATVVLTQPRSRVGLGTISDNPKATRRRKRVGRGPSSGKGKTAGRGQKGAKSRPGKANPYPGFEGGQTPLTRLFPKRGFHNPNQKIYSVVNLDRLQNWIDRGRIDPSQPITIKELADTRCVRGVKDGVKLLGDGAEFFKSKVDIEVSKASKQAIEVVEGLGGTVTCRYFNRLALRVILHPEKFWRIPKFAFPTKARDIAWYSDPTNRGYLAESLAIETEREILRKEHAAKKQAKSSLSLVHSSV
;
A
#
# COMPACT_ATOMS: atom_id res chain seq x y z
N MET A 1 49.57 -5.48 -24.91
CA MET A 1 48.62 -6.19 -24.02
C MET A 1 47.21 -5.78 -24.39
N ALA A 2 46.45 -6.69 -25.01
CA ALA A 2 45.12 -6.41 -25.56
C ALA A 2 44.07 -6.30 -24.43
N GLN A 3 43.37 -5.16 -24.36
CA GLN A 3 42.20 -5.01 -23.50
C GLN A 3 40.98 -5.62 -24.19
N ARG A 4 40.40 -6.65 -23.58
CA ARG A 4 39.10 -7.21 -24.03
C ARG A 4 37.98 -6.24 -23.67
N PRO A 5 37.07 -5.89 -24.59
CA PRO A 5 35.92 -5.06 -24.26
C PRO A 5 34.92 -5.88 -23.42
N ILE A 6 34.55 -5.33 -22.26
CA ILE A 6 33.49 -5.87 -21.41
C ILE A 6 32.16 -5.70 -22.15
N ILE A 7 31.51 -6.82 -22.47
CA ILE A 7 30.20 -6.87 -23.11
C ILE A 7 29.16 -6.31 -22.13
N LEU A 8 28.68 -5.10 -22.40
CA LEU A 8 27.56 -4.50 -21.68
C LEU A 8 26.24 -5.10 -22.19
N PHE A 9 25.59 -5.93 -21.38
CA PHE A 9 24.19 -6.30 -21.59
C PHE A 9 23.33 -5.03 -21.66
N LYS A 10 22.67 -4.81 -22.80
CA LYS A 10 21.68 -3.74 -23.00
C LYS A 10 20.43 -4.07 -22.16
N ILE A 11 20.37 -3.52 -20.95
CA ILE A 11 19.13 -3.46 -20.18
C ILE A 11 18.42 -2.15 -20.54
N PRO A 12 17.13 -2.17 -20.96
CA PRO A 12 16.38 -0.96 -21.30
C PRO A 12 15.85 -0.32 -20.00
N CYS A 13 16.72 0.21 -19.17
CA CYS A 13 16.31 1.01 -18.02
C CYS A 13 17.15 2.29 -17.87
N ARG A 14 16.48 3.33 -17.36
CA ARG A 14 16.99 4.70 -17.26
C ARG A 14 18.25 4.73 -16.40
N ARG A 15 19.40 5.09 -17.00
CA ARG A 15 20.66 5.29 -16.28
C ARG A 15 20.51 6.53 -15.38
N TYR A 16 20.46 6.33 -14.07
CA TYR A 16 20.30 7.41 -13.08
C TYR A 16 21.62 7.99 -12.56
N ALA A 17 22.78 7.53 -13.01
CA ALA A 17 24.05 8.01 -12.49
C ALA A 17 25.13 8.09 -13.58
N THR A 18 25.41 9.30 -14.05
CA THR A 18 26.73 9.67 -14.55
C THR A 18 27.55 10.08 -13.34
N VAL A 19 28.31 9.14 -12.77
CA VAL A 19 29.20 9.43 -11.65
C VAL A 19 30.44 10.12 -12.22
N VAL A 20 30.41 11.45 -12.30
CA VAL A 20 31.64 12.24 -12.41
C VAL A 20 32.21 12.33 -11.00
N LEU A 21 33.14 11.43 -10.65
CA LEU A 21 33.90 11.52 -9.41
C LEU A 21 34.88 12.68 -9.54
N THR A 22 34.49 13.88 -9.08
CA THR A 22 35.44 14.97 -8.88
C THR A 22 36.31 14.63 -7.68
N GLN A 23 37.62 14.51 -7.91
CA GLN A 23 38.54 14.26 -6.80
C GLN A 23 38.53 15.47 -5.84
N PRO A 24 38.48 15.23 -4.51
CA PRO A 24 38.53 16.32 -3.54
C PRO A 24 39.87 17.05 -3.62
N ARG A 25 39.84 18.38 -3.62
CA ARG A 25 41.04 19.23 -3.73
C ARG A 25 41.94 19.19 -2.48
N SER A 26 41.44 18.65 -1.36
CA SER A 26 42.15 18.56 -0.08
C SER A 26 41.94 17.19 0.55
N ARG A 27 42.84 16.81 1.46
CA ARG A 27 42.72 15.59 2.26
C ARG A 27 41.41 15.62 3.03
N VAL A 28 40.55 14.62 2.80
CA VAL A 28 39.30 14.48 3.54
C VAL A 28 39.63 14.13 4.99
N GLY A 29 39.39 15.07 5.89
CA GLY A 29 39.48 14.91 7.35
C GLY A 29 38.25 15.51 8.02
N LEU A 30 38.16 15.42 9.34
CA LEU A 30 36.99 15.92 10.08
C LEU A 30 36.72 17.41 9.83
N GLY A 31 37.77 18.22 9.61
CA GLY A 31 37.63 19.66 9.32
C GLY A 31 37.14 20.01 7.91
N THR A 32 37.12 19.05 6.98
CA THR A 32 36.69 19.27 5.59
C THR A 32 35.31 18.69 5.28
N ILE A 33 34.63 18.12 6.28
CA ILE A 33 33.28 17.60 6.12
C ILE A 33 32.29 18.76 6.29
N SER A 34 31.36 18.88 5.35
CA SER A 34 30.25 19.81 5.44
C SER A 34 28.98 19.12 4.96
N ASP A 35 27.83 19.54 5.49
CA ASP A 35 26.54 19.10 4.98
C ASP A 35 26.37 19.46 3.50
N ASN A 36 25.48 18.74 2.82
CA ASN A 36 25.06 19.10 1.47
C ASN A 36 24.59 20.56 1.44
N PRO A 37 24.92 21.32 0.38
CA PRO A 37 24.51 22.72 0.28
C PRO A 37 22.99 22.81 0.42
N LYS A 38 22.53 23.71 1.30
CA LYS A 38 21.11 23.95 1.66
C LYS A 38 20.45 22.87 2.53
N ALA A 39 21.16 21.84 2.99
CA ALA A 39 20.61 20.90 3.98
C ALA A 39 20.25 21.62 5.30
N THR A 40 21.09 22.56 5.73
CA THR A 40 20.81 23.46 6.85
C THR A 40 20.61 24.89 6.35
N ARG A 41 19.57 25.57 6.87
CA ARG A 41 19.31 26.98 6.57
C ARG A 41 19.64 27.80 7.81
N ARG A 42 20.43 28.87 7.63
CA ARG A 42 20.72 29.80 8.72
C ARG A 42 19.42 30.39 9.26
N ARG A 43 19.15 30.22 10.56
CA ARG A 43 17.96 30.78 11.21
C ARG A 43 17.98 32.30 11.09
N LYS A 44 16.84 32.89 10.73
CA LYS A 44 16.69 34.34 10.75
C LYS A 44 16.69 34.85 12.20
N ARG A 45 17.66 35.70 12.53
CA ARG A 45 17.72 36.40 13.82
C ARG A 45 16.96 37.72 13.70
N VAL A 46 16.03 37.97 14.61
CA VAL A 46 15.18 39.17 14.63
C VAL A 46 15.65 40.14 15.72
N GLY A 47 15.43 41.45 15.55
CA GLY A 47 15.86 42.45 16.54
C GLY A 47 17.38 42.65 16.61
N ARG A 48 18.09 42.48 15.50
CA ARG A 48 19.56 42.62 15.39
C ARG A 48 19.93 43.59 14.26
N GLY A 49 19.73 44.89 14.52
CA GLY A 49 20.09 45.97 13.60
C GLY A 49 19.14 46.16 12.40
N PRO A 50 19.04 47.39 11.86
CA PRO A 50 18.12 47.72 10.76
C PRO A 50 18.47 47.02 9.43
N SER A 51 19.77 46.88 9.13
CA SER A 51 20.27 46.26 7.89
C SER A 51 19.77 44.81 7.68
N SER A 52 19.46 44.08 8.75
CA SER A 52 18.87 42.73 8.67
C SER A 52 17.45 42.66 8.07
N GLY A 53 16.81 43.82 7.84
CA GLY A 53 15.42 43.93 7.39
C GLY A 53 14.37 43.48 8.41
N LYS A 54 14.79 43.07 9.61
CA LYS A 54 13.93 42.69 10.75
C LYS A 54 14.45 43.29 12.07
N GLY A 55 15.05 44.49 12.01
CA GLY A 55 15.56 45.21 13.17
C GLY A 55 14.43 45.83 14.00
N LYS A 56 13.85 46.93 13.50
CA LYS A 56 12.93 47.81 14.24
C LYS A 56 11.73 47.11 14.88
N THR A 57 11.02 46.27 14.12
CA THR A 57 9.77 45.62 14.59
C THR A 57 9.89 44.10 14.71
N ALA A 58 11.09 43.54 14.54
CA ALA A 58 11.32 42.09 14.52
C ALA A 58 10.43 41.29 13.52
N GLY A 59 9.80 41.97 12.55
CA GLY A 59 8.83 41.38 11.62
C GLY A 59 7.41 41.22 12.17
N ARG A 60 7.07 41.86 13.29
CA ARG A 60 5.73 41.80 13.91
C ARG A 60 4.76 42.90 13.45
N GLY A 61 5.24 43.90 12.70
CA GLY A 61 4.45 45.05 12.29
C GLY A 61 4.42 46.18 13.34
N GLN A 62 3.45 47.08 13.21
CA GLN A 62 3.26 48.24 14.10
C GLN A 62 2.43 47.88 15.35
N LYS A 63 1.79 48.86 15.99
CA LYS A 63 0.95 48.67 17.18
C LYS A 63 -0.25 47.75 16.84
N GLY A 64 -0.48 46.73 17.66
CA GLY A 64 -1.63 45.82 17.53
C GLY A 64 -1.50 44.60 18.45
N ALA A 65 -2.56 43.81 18.60
CA ALA A 65 -2.53 42.62 19.47
C ALA A 65 -1.38 41.66 19.12
N LYS A 66 -1.08 41.51 17.82
CA LYS A 66 -0.03 40.59 17.33
C LYS A 66 1.41 41.05 17.56
N SER A 67 1.63 42.33 17.87
CA SER A 67 2.98 42.86 18.13
C SER A 67 3.38 42.85 19.61
N ARG A 68 2.39 42.75 20.52
CA ARG A 68 2.59 42.74 21.97
C ARG A 68 3.05 41.35 22.48
N PRO A 69 3.75 41.30 23.62
CA PRO A 69 4.12 40.03 24.26
C PRO A 69 2.88 39.28 24.81
N GLY A 70 2.97 37.95 24.90
CA GLY A 70 1.93 37.09 25.50
C GLY A 70 0.95 36.46 24.51
N LYS A 71 -0.13 35.87 25.03
CA LYS A 71 -1.18 35.16 24.26
C LYS A 71 -2.18 36.12 23.60
N ALA A 72 -1.71 37.29 23.18
CA ALA A 72 -2.52 38.29 22.48
C ALA A 72 -2.80 37.90 21.02
N ASN A 73 -2.06 36.93 20.48
CA ASN A 73 -2.36 36.34 19.19
C ASN A 73 -3.61 35.46 19.29
N PRO A 74 -4.63 35.72 18.45
CA PRO A 74 -5.74 34.80 18.31
C PRO A 74 -5.24 33.39 17.96
N TYR A 75 -5.82 32.37 18.59
CA TYR A 75 -5.51 30.99 18.24
C TYR A 75 -5.99 30.68 16.81
N PRO A 76 -5.34 29.75 16.09
CA PRO A 76 -5.85 29.29 14.80
C PRO A 76 -7.30 28.80 14.93
N GLY A 77 -8.25 29.49 14.29
CA GLY A 77 -9.69 29.24 14.41
C GLY A 77 -10.49 30.32 15.14
N PHE A 78 -9.87 31.39 15.63
CA PHE A 78 -10.58 32.56 16.15
C PHE A 78 -10.99 33.51 15.02
N GLU A 79 -12.30 33.75 14.87
CA GLU A 79 -12.91 34.56 13.79
C GLU A 79 -13.37 35.95 14.28
N GLY A 80 -12.65 36.55 15.24
CA GLY A 80 -12.93 37.93 15.66
C GLY A 80 -14.13 38.11 16.60
N GLY A 81 -14.67 37.02 17.15
CA GLY A 81 -15.85 37.02 18.03
C GLY A 81 -17.10 36.43 17.37
N GLN A 82 -17.07 36.19 16.06
CA GLN A 82 -18.07 35.42 15.35
C GLN A 82 -18.10 33.95 15.82
N THR A 83 -19.25 33.28 15.65
CA THR A 83 -19.36 31.82 15.81
C THR A 83 -18.39 31.13 14.85
N PRO A 84 -17.40 30.38 15.36
CA PRO A 84 -16.34 29.83 14.53
C PRO A 84 -16.86 28.74 13.60
N LEU A 85 -16.17 28.53 12.46
CA LEU A 85 -16.49 27.52 11.45
C LEU A 85 -16.80 26.12 12.02
N THR A 86 -16.05 25.70 13.04
CA THR A 86 -16.23 24.39 13.69
C THR A 86 -17.55 24.23 14.43
N ARG A 87 -18.22 25.35 14.76
CA ARG A 87 -19.54 25.37 15.41
C ARG A 87 -20.68 25.71 14.45
N LEU A 88 -20.39 26.40 13.34
CA LEU A 88 -21.39 26.76 12.34
C LEU A 88 -22.06 25.53 11.70
N PHE A 89 -21.26 24.50 11.42
CA PHE A 89 -21.77 23.27 10.80
C PHE A 89 -22.08 22.19 11.83
N PRO A 90 -23.18 21.43 11.65
CA PRO A 90 -23.50 20.32 12.53
C PRO A 90 -22.47 19.19 12.35
N LYS A 91 -22.16 18.50 13.46
CA LYS A 91 -21.35 17.28 13.42
C LYS A 91 -22.16 16.18 12.72
N ARG A 92 -21.62 15.59 11.66
CA ARG A 92 -22.27 14.50 10.91
C ARG A 92 -21.58 13.17 11.17
N GLY A 93 -22.38 12.14 11.44
CA GLY A 93 -21.91 10.77 11.63
C GLY A 93 -21.09 10.55 12.89
N PHE A 94 -20.40 9.41 12.94
CA PHE A 94 -19.49 9.02 14.01
C PHE A 94 -18.27 8.29 13.43
N HIS A 95 -17.15 8.28 14.16
CA HIS A 95 -16.00 7.47 13.80
C HIS A 95 -16.21 6.04 14.31
N ASN A 96 -16.16 5.04 13.43
CA ASN A 96 -16.35 3.63 13.79
C ASN A 96 -15.05 3.01 14.31
N PRO A 97 -14.89 2.77 15.64
CA PRO A 97 -13.66 2.21 16.20
C PRO A 97 -13.47 0.73 15.85
N ASN A 98 -14.55 0.04 15.46
CA ASN A 98 -14.57 -1.39 15.15
C ASN A 98 -14.43 -1.68 13.64
N GLN A 99 -14.09 -0.66 12.85
CA GLN A 99 -13.81 -0.80 11.43
C GLN A 99 -12.50 -1.57 11.24
N LYS A 100 -12.56 -2.66 10.47
CA LYS A 100 -11.36 -3.38 10.04
C LYS A 100 -10.78 -2.71 8.81
N ILE A 101 -9.49 -2.43 8.83
CA ILE A 101 -8.73 -1.85 7.74
C ILE A 101 -7.80 -2.92 7.18
N TYR A 102 -8.12 -3.42 5.99
CA TYR A 102 -7.29 -4.38 5.29
C TYR A 102 -6.23 -3.66 4.46
N SER A 103 -5.04 -4.25 4.40
CA SER A 103 -4.02 -3.84 3.45
C SER A 103 -4.37 -4.39 2.07
N VAL A 104 -4.36 -3.53 1.06
CA VAL A 104 -4.85 -3.88 -0.28
C VAL A 104 -3.72 -4.46 -1.13
N VAL A 105 -4.04 -5.51 -1.89
CA VAL A 105 -3.21 -6.07 -2.96
C VAL A 105 -4.06 -6.15 -4.23
N ASN A 106 -3.53 -5.61 -5.31
CA ASN A 106 -4.15 -5.68 -6.63
C ASN A 106 -3.47 -6.80 -7.46
N LEU A 107 -4.16 -7.30 -8.49
CA LEU A 107 -3.65 -8.36 -9.35
C LEU A 107 -2.46 -7.92 -10.21
N ASP A 108 -2.46 -6.67 -10.71
CA ASP A 108 -1.32 -6.08 -11.43
C ASP A 108 0.00 -6.16 -10.65
N ARG A 109 -0.07 -5.81 -9.37
CA ARG A 109 1.05 -5.77 -8.45
C ARG A 109 1.51 -7.19 -8.16
N LEU A 110 0.58 -8.12 -7.96
CA LEU A 110 0.91 -9.51 -7.73
C LEU A 110 1.66 -10.11 -8.93
N GLN A 111 1.18 -9.88 -10.15
CA GLN A 111 1.85 -10.33 -11.37
C GLN A 111 3.25 -9.74 -11.50
N ASN A 112 3.42 -8.43 -11.28
CA ASN A 112 4.74 -7.78 -11.35
C ASN A 112 5.75 -8.35 -10.32
N TRP A 113 5.29 -8.85 -9.16
CA TRP A 113 6.17 -9.50 -8.19
C TRP A 113 6.57 -10.91 -8.62
N ILE A 114 5.67 -11.63 -9.27
CA ILE A 114 5.94 -12.95 -9.86
C ILE A 114 6.93 -12.80 -11.03
N ASP A 115 6.71 -11.84 -11.93
CA ASP A 115 7.59 -11.58 -13.09
C ASP A 115 9.01 -11.20 -12.66
N ARG A 116 9.16 -10.55 -11.50
CA ARG A 116 10.45 -10.20 -10.90
C ARG A 116 11.13 -11.37 -10.18
N GLY A 117 10.51 -12.55 -10.14
CA GLY A 117 11.00 -13.71 -9.40
C GLY A 117 11.07 -13.49 -7.89
N ARG A 118 10.21 -12.62 -7.34
CA ARG A 118 10.15 -12.39 -5.88
C ARG A 118 9.15 -13.29 -5.19
N ILE A 119 8.08 -13.64 -5.87
CA ILE A 119 7.06 -14.57 -5.40
C ILE A 119 7.08 -15.76 -6.32
N ASP A 120 7.23 -16.95 -5.75
CA ASP A 120 7.18 -18.19 -6.49
C ASP A 120 5.71 -18.63 -6.66
N PRO A 121 5.20 -18.74 -7.91
CA PRO A 121 3.79 -19.07 -8.14
C PRO A 121 3.45 -20.53 -7.84
N SER A 122 4.45 -21.40 -7.69
CA SER A 122 4.27 -22.82 -7.36
C SER A 122 3.92 -23.08 -5.90
N GLN A 123 4.15 -22.10 -5.01
CA GLN A 123 3.83 -22.20 -3.59
C GLN A 123 2.57 -21.39 -3.25
N PRO A 124 1.83 -21.76 -2.19
CA PRO A 124 0.66 -21.00 -1.76
C PRO A 124 1.06 -19.61 -1.28
N ILE A 125 0.51 -18.58 -1.92
CA ILE A 125 0.76 -17.17 -1.60
C ILE A 125 -0.08 -16.82 -0.37
N THR A 126 0.56 -16.89 0.81
CA THR A 126 -0.01 -16.49 2.10
C THR A 126 0.34 -15.05 2.46
N ILE A 127 -0.31 -14.52 3.50
CA ILE A 127 -0.03 -13.17 4.04
C ILE A 127 1.45 -12.99 4.41
N LYS A 128 2.12 -14.05 4.89
CA LYS A 128 3.54 -14.03 5.24
C LYS A 128 4.41 -13.76 4.01
N GLU A 129 4.23 -14.55 2.95
CA GLU A 129 4.96 -14.37 1.68
C GLU A 129 4.76 -12.97 1.09
N LEU A 130 3.53 -12.45 1.15
CA LEU A 130 3.25 -11.08 0.70
C LEU A 130 3.97 -10.01 1.52
N ALA A 131 4.20 -10.25 2.82
CA ALA A 131 4.92 -9.34 3.70
C ALA A 131 6.45 -9.45 3.51
N ASP A 132 6.98 -10.67 3.45
CA ASP A 132 8.41 -10.96 3.33
C ASP A 132 8.98 -10.43 2.01
N THR A 133 8.24 -10.63 0.91
CA THR A 133 8.59 -10.10 -0.42
C THR A 133 8.32 -8.60 -0.56
N ARG A 134 7.81 -7.95 0.50
CA ARG A 134 7.38 -6.55 0.55
C ARG A 134 6.36 -6.20 -0.54
N CYS A 135 5.57 -7.17 -0.99
CA CYS A 135 4.41 -6.92 -1.83
C CYS A 135 3.40 -6.08 -1.06
N VAL A 136 3.18 -6.38 0.22
CA VAL A 136 2.40 -5.55 1.15
C VAL A 136 3.32 -4.96 2.21
N ARG A 137 3.07 -3.70 2.58
CA ARG A 137 3.72 -3.06 3.73
C ARG A 137 2.68 -2.76 4.80
N GLY A 138 3.03 -3.02 6.05
CA GLY A 138 2.18 -2.72 7.22
C GLY A 138 0.83 -3.43 7.16
N VAL A 139 0.84 -4.75 7.29
CA VAL A 139 -0.40 -5.55 7.40
C VAL A 139 -1.13 -5.15 8.68
N LYS A 140 -2.33 -4.58 8.52
CA LYS A 140 -3.19 -4.13 9.64
C LYS A 140 -4.10 -5.27 10.11
N ASP A 141 -5.37 -5.27 9.70
CA ASP A 141 -6.36 -6.31 10.06
C ASP A 141 -6.39 -7.48 9.08
N GLY A 142 -5.40 -7.55 8.18
CA GLY A 142 -5.26 -8.59 7.17
C GLY A 142 -4.99 -8.01 5.79
N VAL A 143 -5.10 -8.87 4.77
CA VAL A 143 -4.88 -8.50 3.36
C VAL A 143 -6.16 -8.71 2.55
N LYS A 144 -6.52 -7.73 1.73
CA LYS A 144 -7.64 -7.81 0.79
C LYS A 144 -7.12 -7.83 -0.65
N LEU A 145 -7.49 -8.86 -1.40
CA LEU A 145 -7.21 -8.97 -2.83
C LEU A 145 -8.28 -8.21 -3.64
N LEU A 146 -7.85 -7.37 -4.58
CA LEU A 146 -8.69 -6.61 -5.50
C LEU A 146 -8.36 -6.95 -6.95
N GLY A 147 -9.36 -6.86 -7.82
CA GLY A 147 -9.28 -7.24 -9.24
C GLY A 147 -8.72 -6.15 -10.17
N ASP A 148 -8.04 -5.14 -9.63
CA ASP A 148 -7.45 -4.09 -10.46
C ASP A 148 -6.27 -4.66 -11.28
N GLY A 149 -6.21 -4.29 -12.56
CA GLY A 149 -5.28 -4.86 -13.54
C GLY A 149 -5.52 -6.32 -13.91
N ALA A 150 -6.77 -6.80 -13.81
CA ALA A 150 -7.19 -8.16 -14.21
C ALA A 150 -6.67 -8.62 -15.58
N GLU A 151 -6.54 -7.71 -16.55
CA GLU A 151 -6.14 -8.02 -17.93
C GLU A 151 -4.69 -8.48 -18.07
N PHE A 152 -3.82 -8.05 -17.15
CA PHE A 152 -2.38 -8.36 -17.19
C PHE A 152 -2.03 -9.61 -16.38
N PHE A 153 -2.98 -10.11 -15.59
CA PHE A 153 -2.76 -11.27 -14.73
C PHE A 153 -2.80 -12.55 -15.55
N LYS A 154 -1.74 -13.36 -15.46
CA LYS A 154 -1.57 -14.58 -16.29
C LYS A 154 -1.13 -15.80 -15.49
N SER A 155 -0.69 -15.59 -14.26
CA SER A 155 -0.09 -16.64 -13.44
C SER A 155 -1.16 -17.50 -12.78
N LYS A 156 -1.02 -18.83 -12.87
CA LYS A 156 -1.80 -19.77 -12.05
C LYS A 156 -1.20 -19.79 -10.64
N VAL A 157 -1.97 -19.35 -9.65
CA VAL A 157 -1.52 -19.22 -8.26
C VAL A 157 -2.60 -19.63 -7.29
N ASP A 158 -2.17 -20.15 -6.15
CA ASP A 158 -3.02 -20.43 -5.00
C ASP A 158 -2.82 -19.33 -3.96
N ILE A 159 -3.88 -18.61 -3.62
CA ILE A 159 -3.82 -17.40 -2.79
C ILE A 159 -4.64 -17.60 -1.52
N GLU A 160 -4.01 -17.39 -0.36
CA GLU A 160 -4.67 -17.33 0.95
C GLU A 160 -4.61 -15.90 1.52
N VAL A 161 -5.75 -15.22 1.52
CA VAL A 161 -5.90 -13.83 1.96
C VAL A 161 -7.06 -13.68 2.95
N SER A 162 -7.21 -12.50 3.55
CA SER A 162 -8.32 -12.27 4.49
C SER A 162 -9.65 -12.03 3.78
N LYS A 163 -9.62 -11.26 2.69
CA LYS A 163 -10.79 -11.01 1.83
C LYS A 163 -10.38 -10.92 0.36
N ALA A 164 -11.32 -11.17 -0.54
CA ALA A 164 -11.15 -10.94 -1.97
C ALA A 164 -12.37 -10.22 -2.57
N SER A 165 -12.19 -9.49 -3.67
CA SER A 165 -13.30 -9.00 -4.48
C SER A 165 -13.78 -10.07 -5.47
N LYS A 166 -15.07 -10.04 -5.85
CA LYS A 166 -15.65 -10.98 -6.83
C LYS A 166 -14.85 -11.02 -8.14
N GLN A 167 -14.52 -9.86 -8.68
CA GLN A 167 -13.68 -9.72 -9.88
C GLN A 167 -12.30 -10.38 -9.72
N ALA A 168 -11.69 -10.34 -8.53
CA ALA A 168 -10.37 -10.96 -8.33
C ALA A 168 -10.48 -12.49 -8.31
N ILE A 169 -11.53 -13.00 -7.67
CA ILE A 169 -11.85 -14.43 -7.63
C ILE A 169 -12.08 -14.97 -9.04
N GLU A 170 -12.93 -14.29 -9.84
CA GLU A 170 -13.23 -14.68 -11.22
C GLU A 170 -11.96 -14.80 -12.08
N VAL A 171 -11.04 -13.84 -11.98
CA VAL A 171 -9.81 -13.81 -12.79
C VAL A 171 -8.82 -14.90 -12.36
N VAL A 172 -8.59 -15.06 -11.06
CA VAL A 172 -7.66 -16.07 -10.54
C VAL A 172 -8.16 -17.49 -10.83
N GLU A 173 -9.45 -17.77 -10.57
CA GLU A 173 -10.05 -19.08 -10.84
C GLU A 173 -10.20 -19.33 -12.36
N GLY A 174 -10.41 -18.29 -13.17
CA GLY A 174 -10.46 -18.39 -14.64
C GLY A 174 -9.14 -18.84 -15.28
N LEU A 175 -8.01 -18.57 -14.62
CA LEU A 175 -6.67 -19.07 -15.00
C LEU A 175 -6.33 -20.42 -14.34
N GLY A 176 -7.27 -21.00 -13.60
CA GLY A 176 -7.10 -22.27 -12.90
C GLY A 176 -6.38 -22.17 -11.55
N GLY A 177 -6.19 -20.97 -11.00
CA GLY A 177 -5.70 -20.77 -9.63
C GLY A 177 -6.80 -21.02 -8.60
N THR A 178 -6.44 -20.93 -7.31
CA THR A 178 -7.40 -21.03 -6.21
C THR A 178 -7.32 -19.82 -5.29
N VAL A 179 -8.47 -19.37 -4.79
CA VAL A 179 -8.55 -18.33 -3.77
C VAL A 179 -9.19 -18.91 -2.53
N THR A 180 -8.58 -18.67 -1.38
CA THR A 180 -9.12 -19.00 -0.06
C THR A 180 -9.13 -17.75 0.81
N CYS A 181 -10.28 -17.47 1.41
CA CYS A 181 -10.45 -16.34 2.30
C CYS A 181 -10.52 -16.82 3.75
N ARG A 182 -9.50 -16.48 4.55
CA ARG A 182 -9.36 -16.93 5.94
C ARG A 182 -9.48 -15.79 6.95
N TYR A 183 -10.16 -16.06 8.06
CA TYR A 183 -10.20 -15.13 9.19
C TYR A 183 -8.89 -15.13 9.96
N PHE A 184 -8.36 -13.94 10.24
CA PHE A 184 -7.26 -13.76 11.18
C PHE A 184 -7.62 -12.72 12.24
N ASN A 185 -7.35 -13.04 13.49
CA ASN A 185 -7.34 -12.05 14.57
C ASN A 185 -5.96 -11.37 14.63
N ARG A 186 -5.85 -10.30 15.41
CA ARG A 186 -4.59 -9.54 15.56
C ARG A 186 -3.43 -10.42 16.04
N LEU A 187 -3.70 -11.38 16.91
CA LEU A 187 -2.69 -12.32 17.43
C LEU A 187 -2.20 -13.27 16.33
N ALA A 188 -3.11 -13.87 15.57
CA ALA A 188 -2.81 -14.78 14.46
C ALA A 188 -2.01 -14.06 13.37
N LEU A 189 -2.39 -12.83 13.00
CA LEU A 189 -1.60 -12.04 12.04
C LEU A 189 -0.18 -11.80 12.55
N ARG A 190 -0.02 -11.47 13.84
CA ARG A 190 1.31 -11.28 14.43
C ARG A 190 2.13 -12.58 14.41
N VAL A 191 1.51 -13.73 14.69
CA VAL A 191 2.16 -15.05 14.66
C VAL A 191 2.58 -15.43 13.24
N ILE A 192 1.75 -15.15 12.24
CA ILE A 192 2.06 -15.41 10.82
C ILE A 192 3.21 -14.53 10.34
N LEU A 193 3.18 -13.24 10.68
CA LEU A 193 4.18 -12.27 10.23
C LEU A 193 5.52 -12.39 10.97
N HIS A 194 5.45 -12.75 12.26
CA HIS A 194 6.62 -12.78 13.14
C HIS A 194 6.60 -14.02 14.03
N PRO A 195 6.70 -15.24 13.45
CA PRO A 195 6.70 -16.47 14.23
C PRO A 195 7.88 -16.54 15.20
N GLU A 196 9.02 -15.93 14.87
CA GLU A 196 10.24 -15.89 15.67
C GLU A 196 10.06 -15.21 17.05
N LYS A 197 9.02 -14.37 17.20
CA LYS A 197 8.73 -13.67 18.46
C LYS A 197 7.94 -14.52 19.45
N PHE A 198 7.48 -15.70 19.04
CA PHE A 198 6.64 -16.56 19.87
C PHE A 198 7.40 -17.80 20.27
N TRP A 199 7.61 -17.96 21.58
CA TRP A 199 8.15 -19.19 22.15
C TRP A 199 7.30 -20.43 21.83
N ARG A 200 5.97 -20.28 21.87
CA ARG A 200 5.00 -21.32 21.49
C ARG A 200 3.93 -20.72 20.61
N ILE A 201 3.66 -21.37 19.47
CA ILE A 201 2.67 -20.92 18.50
C ILE A 201 1.26 -21.17 19.08
N PRO A 202 0.43 -20.13 19.27
CA PRO A 202 -0.94 -20.30 19.73
C PRO A 202 -1.84 -20.84 18.60
N LYS A 203 -2.91 -21.54 18.98
CA LYS A 203 -3.95 -21.96 18.03
C LYS A 203 -4.67 -20.73 17.45
N PHE A 204 -4.94 -20.74 16.15
CA PHE A 204 -5.71 -19.68 15.51
C PHE A 204 -7.18 -19.71 15.95
N ALA A 205 -7.70 -18.54 16.32
CA ALA A 205 -9.08 -18.39 16.80
C ALA A 205 -10.07 -18.34 15.63
N PHE A 206 -11.27 -18.89 15.85
CA PHE A 206 -12.41 -18.73 14.95
C PHE A 206 -13.01 -17.31 15.04
N PRO A 207 -13.71 -16.83 14.00
CA PRO A 207 -14.42 -15.56 14.05
C PRO A 207 -15.53 -15.61 15.11
N THR A 208 -15.58 -14.60 15.99
CA THR A 208 -16.60 -14.51 17.05
C THR A 208 -17.81 -13.68 16.62
N LYS A 209 -17.61 -12.68 15.75
CA LYS A 209 -18.69 -11.77 15.34
C LYS A 209 -19.59 -12.45 14.31
N ALA A 210 -20.90 -12.42 14.49
CA ALA A 210 -21.88 -13.02 13.56
C ALA A 210 -21.66 -12.60 12.10
N ARG A 211 -21.37 -11.31 11.86
CA ARG A 211 -21.03 -10.78 10.52
C ARG A 211 -19.79 -11.41 9.88
N ASP A 212 -18.79 -11.75 10.70
CA ASP A 212 -17.57 -12.37 10.21
C ASP A 212 -17.86 -13.85 9.94
N ILE A 213 -18.57 -14.55 10.86
CA ILE A 213 -18.99 -15.94 10.69
C ILE A 213 -19.76 -16.10 9.37
N ALA A 214 -20.82 -15.31 9.16
CA ALA A 214 -21.62 -15.32 7.93
C ALA A 214 -20.73 -15.13 6.68
N TRP A 215 -19.84 -14.14 6.71
CA TRP A 215 -18.97 -13.86 5.56
C TRP A 215 -18.01 -15.01 5.21
N TYR A 216 -17.45 -15.70 6.22
CA TYR A 216 -16.51 -16.81 6.03
C TYR A 216 -17.21 -18.17 5.84
N SER A 217 -18.50 -18.29 6.16
CA SER A 217 -19.31 -19.47 5.83
C SER A 217 -19.89 -19.40 4.41
N ASP A 218 -19.95 -18.22 3.79
CA ASP A 218 -20.46 -18.05 2.43
C ASP A 218 -19.51 -18.68 1.38
N PRO A 219 -19.96 -19.67 0.58
CA PRO A 219 -19.14 -20.28 -0.48
C PRO A 219 -18.76 -19.28 -1.59
N THR A 220 -19.64 -18.31 -1.86
CA THR A 220 -19.40 -17.24 -2.86
C THR A 220 -18.16 -16.41 -2.54
N ASN A 221 -17.83 -16.21 -1.27
CA ASN A 221 -16.66 -15.47 -0.82
C ASN A 221 -15.39 -16.34 -0.74
N ARG A 222 -15.50 -17.63 -1.05
CA ARG A 222 -14.44 -18.65 -0.86
C ARG A 222 -13.97 -18.67 0.60
N GLY A 223 -14.93 -18.54 1.51
CA GLY A 223 -14.67 -18.53 2.94
C GLY A 223 -14.21 -19.90 3.43
N TYR A 224 -13.19 -19.92 4.28
CA TYR A 224 -12.61 -21.17 4.79
C TYR A 224 -13.51 -22.00 5.72
N LEU A 225 -14.66 -21.45 6.16
CA LEU A 225 -15.67 -22.16 6.96
C LEU A 225 -16.81 -22.74 6.11
N ALA A 226 -16.85 -22.40 4.81
CA ALA A 226 -17.85 -22.93 3.90
C ALA A 226 -17.60 -24.42 3.62
N GLU A 227 -18.67 -25.14 3.31
CA GLU A 227 -18.58 -26.55 2.93
C GLU A 227 -17.81 -26.70 1.61
N SER A 228 -16.85 -27.63 1.58
CA SER A 228 -15.97 -27.85 0.43
C SER A 228 -16.72 -28.11 -0.88
N LEU A 229 -17.76 -28.97 -0.85
CA LEU A 229 -18.60 -29.27 -2.00
C LEU A 229 -19.32 -28.01 -2.54
N ALA A 230 -19.82 -27.15 -1.64
CA ALA A 230 -20.47 -25.90 -2.03
C ALA A 230 -19.50 -24.89 -2.64
N ILE A 231 -18.21 -24.90 -2.24
CA ILE A 231 -17.19 -24.08 -2.89
C ILE A 231 -16.90 -24.61 -4.31
N GLU A 232 -16.85 -25.92 -4.47
CA GLU A 232 -16.61 -26.55 -5.77
C GLU A 232 -17.74 -26.28 -6.76
N THR A 233 -19.01 -26.38 -6.34
CA THR A 233 -20.15 -26.03 -7.19
C THR A 233 -20.11 -24.56 -7.63
N GLU A 234 -19.79 -23.64 -6.73
CA GLU A 234 -19.59 -22.21 -7.05
C GLU A 234 -18.43 -21.97 -8.02
N ARG A 235 -17.34 -22.74 -7.91
CA ARG A 235 -16.23 -22.70 -8.86
C ARG A 235 -16.63 -23.21 -10.23
N GLU A 236 -17.42 -24.27 -10.29
CA GLU A 236 -17.95 -24.80 -11.55
C GLU A 236 -18.88 -23.81 -12.25
N ILE A 237 -19.75 -23.14 -11.48
CA ILE A 237 -20.62 -22.07 -11.99
C ILE A 237 -19.76 -20.95 -12.60
N LEU A 238 -18.77 -20.43 -11.85
CA LEU A 238 -17.87 -19.40 -12.39
C LEU A 238 -17.07 -19.86 -13.61
N ARG A 239 -16.62 -21.12 -13.65
CA ARG A 239 -15.92 -21.68 -14.83
C ARG A 239 -16.82 -21.73 -16.05
N LYS A 240 -18.08 -22.14 -15.89
CA LYS A 240 -19.08 -22.13 -16.97
C LYS A 240 -19.36 -20.72 -17.47
N GLU A 241 -19.57 -19.76 -16.55
CA GLU A 241 -19.76 -18.35 -16.88
C GLU A 241 -18.54 -17.74 -17.61
N HIS A 242 -17.33 -18.03 -17.13
CA HIS A 242 -16.10 -17.56 -17.73
C HIS A 242 -15.89 -18.17 -19.13
N ALA A 243 -16.19 -19.47 -19.31
CA ALA A 243 -16.17 -20.12 -20.61
C ALA A 243 -17.17 -19.49 -21.59
N ALA A 244 -18.40 -19.19 -21.15
CA ALA A 244 -19.41 -18.50 -21.94
C ALA A 244 -18.95 -17.07 -22.33
N LYS A 245 -18.40 -16.29 -21.38
CA LYS A 245 -17.81 -14.96 -21.66
C LYS A 245 -16.68 -15.04 -22.69
N LYS A 246 -15.83 -16.08 -22.59
CA LYS A 246 -14.71 -16.29 -23.54
C LYS A 246 -15.22 -16.62 -24.95
N GLN A 247 -16.23 -17.49 -25.07
CA GLN A 247 -16.88 -17.80 -26.35
C GLN A 247 -17.50 -16.53 -26.97
N ALA A 248 -18.26 -15.75 -26.19
CA ALA A 248 -18.85 -14.50 -26.64
C ALA A 248 -17.82 -13.45 -27.11
N LYS A 249 -16.66 -13.37 -26.44
CA LYS A 249 -15.58 -12.45 -26.85
C LYS A 249 -14.92 -12.90 -28.15
N SER A 250 -14.76 -14.21 -28.36
CA SER A 250 -14.18 -14.76 -29.60
C SER A 250 -15.08 -14.59 -30.83
N SER A 251 -16.41 -14.73 -30.67
CA SER A 251 -17.36 -14.48 -31.77
C SER A 251 -17.40 -13.01 -32.17
N LEU A 252 -17.33 -12.09 -31.19
CA LEU A 252 -17.28 -10.64 -31.44
C LEU A 252 -16.02 -10.21 -32.20
N SER A 253 -14.86 -10.79 -31.90
CA SER A 253 -13.62 -10.50 -32.64
C SER A 253 -13.63 -11.03 -34.08
N LEU A 254 -14.28 -12.18 -34.32
CA LEU A 254 -14.40 -12.74 -35.67
C LEU A 254 -15.25 -11.85 -36.58
N VAL A 255 -16.36 -11.32 -36.05
CA VAL A 255 -17.25 -10.39 -36.78
C VAL A 255 -16.53 -9.08 -37.15
N HIS A 256 -15.68 -8.55 -36.28
CA HIS A 256 -14.91 -7.33 -36.55
C HIS A 256 -13.73 -7.53 -37.51
N SER A 257 -13.25 -8.77 -37.70
CA SER A 257 -12.19 -9.09 -38.68
C SER A 257 -12.72 -9.43 -40.08
N SER A 258 -14.03 -9.64 -40.23
CA SER A 258 -14.72 -9.94 -41.49
C SER A 258 -15.36 -8.72 -42.17
N VAL A 259 -15.13 -7.52 -41.63
CA VAL A 259 -15.49 -6.20 -42.19
C VAL A 259 -14.21 -5.44 -42.46
#